data_AF-A0AA36IEK7-F1
#
_entry.id   AF-A0AA36IEK7-F1
#
_cell.length_a   1.000
_cell.length_b   1.000
_cell.length_c   1.000
_cell.angle_alpha   90.00
_cell.angle_beta   90.00
_cell.angle_gamma   90.00
#
_symmetry.space_group_name_H-M   'P 1'
#
loop_
_entity.id
_entity.type
_entity.pdbx_description
1 polymer ?
#
loop_
_entity_poly.entity_id
_entity_poly.type
_entity_poly.pdbx_seq_one_letter_code
_entity_poly.pdbx_strand_id
1 'polypeptide(L)'
;MKRRHRVRIKTWMALVFVLVKLMGAFVPPPQVASARLRGLIERPQFIGSSIVKEDLRPRLTHCRALDVRVWEVIVSASGLVVATTQAVRAFKASSEGKIRAAVAKAMKPFEPSRPQDEVIQRPVMGTIRKRIASWQQHATIIGGRYQSGKSVATEEALRGVRGVVRFSIESADWKRMMFEELKVENSGLFKEMMRRVGEKLKDFPDNLTKYPVLLLDIPRTTIEGIDRVSSTAKDVATDKIGCAIHVIVSASSAAAALAFDAGGLERQEDIWVGDLTEQEAKEFLALHGHEKNWKDFVDACGLRIGDLVKACENLKKGMPLDDTKQEYQRVADDEVRRFMQLKIDEEVTGRQMLQELMDAYPAGIRNVVNGFGILPKKLAALIRNESCHAVYFHPIKKRFFFASKLHKEAAEAQLAKP
;
A
#
# COMPACT_ATOMS: atom_id res chain seq x y z
N MET A 1 -2.40 -23.66 -62.31
CA MET A 1 -1.47 -23.51 -61.15
C MET A 1 -0.96 -22.08 -60.85
N LYS A 2 -1.14 -21.04 -61.71
CA LYS A 2 -0.59 -19.68 -61.47
C LYS A 2 -1.40 -18.76 -60.53
N ARG A 3 -2.64 -19.10 -60.13
CA ARG A 3 -3.49 -18.25 -59.27
C ARG A 3 -3.24 -18.41 -57.75
N ARG A 4 -2.70 -19.54 -57.28
CA ARG A 4 -2.44 -19.76 -55.83
C ARG A 4 -1.19 -19.05 -55.30
N HIS A 5 -0.23 -18.67 -56.15
CA HIS A 5 0.97 -17.93 -55.72
C HIS A 5 0.76 -16.43 -55.55
N ARG A 6 -0.08 -15.78 -56.37
CA ARG A 6 -0.36 -14.34 -56.21
C ARG A 6 -1.12 -14.00 -54.93
N VAL A 7 -1.96 -14.92 -54.43
CA VAL A 7 -2.71 -14.73 -53.18
C VAL A 7 -1.76 -14.76 -51.98
N ARG A 8 -0.83 -15.71 -51.91
CA ARG A 8 0.14 -15.80 -50.80
C ARG A 8 1.06 -14.58 -50.70
N ILE A 9 1.50 -14.00 -51.82
CA ILE A 9 2.38 -12.82 -51.80
C ILE A 9 1.63 -11.57 -51.30
N LYS A 10 0.36 -11.39 -51.68
CA LYS A 10 -0.45 -10.27 -51.19
C LYS A 10 -0.75 -10.38 -49.69
N THR A 11 -1.02 -11.58 -49.19
CA THR A 11 -1.24 -11.81 -47.75
C THR A 11 0.03 -11.57 -46.94
N TRP A 12 1.20 -11.95 -47.47
CA TRP A 12 2.49 -11.69 -46.82
C TRP A 12 2.88 -10.21 -46.81
N MET A 13 2.67 -9.49 -47.90
CA MET A 13 2.91 -8.03 -47.91
C MET A 13 1.96 -7.28 -46.98
N ALA A 14 0.71 -7.71 -46.86
CA ALA A 14 -0.22 -7.15 -45.87
C ALA A 14 0.25 -7.38 -44.43
N LEU A 15 0.80 -8.57 -44.12
CA LEU A 15 1.33 -8.89 -42.80
C LEU A 15 2.57 -8.05 -42.44
N VAL A 16 3.49 -7.85 -43.41
CA VAL A 16 4.67 -6.99 -43.25
C VAL A 16 4.26 -5.53 -43.08
N PHE A 17 3.26 -5.06 -43.82
CA PHE A 17 2.77 -3.68 -43.71
C PHE A 17 2.08 -3.42 -42.36
N VAL A 18 1.37 -4.41 -41.81
CA VAL A 18 0.78 -4.34 -40.46
C VAL A 18 1.87 -4.36 -39.38
N LEU A 19 2.91 -5.16 -39.53
CA LEU A 19 4.07 -5.18 -38.63
C LEU A 19 4.84 -3.85 -38.65
N VAL A 20 5.04 -3.24 -39.82
CA VAL A 20 5.69 -1.92 -39.94
C VAL A 20 4.83 -0.81 -39.33
N LYS A 21 3.49 -0.84 -39.52
CA LYS A 21 2.58 0.12 -38.86
C LYS A 21 2.56 -0.02 -37.33
N LEU A 22 2.60 -1.25 -36.81
CA LEU A 22 2.67 -1.51 -35.37
C LEU A 22 4.01 -1.06 -34.75
N MET A 23 5.11 -1.16 -35.50
CA MET A 23 6.42 -0.66 -35.05
C MET A 23 6.53 0.87 -35.16
N GLY A 24 5.91 1.49 -36.18
CA GLY A 24 5.89 2.95 -36.34
C GLY A 24 5.07 3.71 -35.29
N ALA A 25 4.12 3.04 -34.62
CA ALA A 25 3.31 3.62 -33.55
C ALA A 25 4.01 3.69 -32.17
N PHE A 26 5.21 3.12 -32.04
CA PHE A 26 5.93 3.00 -30.75
C PHE A 26 7.26 3.74 -30.67
N VAL A 27 7.61 4.56 -31.66
CA VAL A 27 8.88 5.30 -31.70
C VAL A 27 8.58 6.80 -31.89
N PRO A 28 8.86 7.68 -30.91
CA PRO A 28 8.88 9.12 -31.18
C PRO A 28 10.11 9.45 -32.05
N PRO A 29 10.03 10.45 -32.95
CA PRO A 29 11.13 10.78 -33.85
C PRO A 29 12.33 11.29 -33.04
N PRO A 30 13.58 10.88 -33.35
CA PRO A 30 14.75 11.45 -32.72
C PRO A 30 14.99 12.83 -33.33
N GLN A 31 14.68 13.89 -32.58
CA GLN A 31 15.36 15.17 -32.76
C GLN A 31 16.69 15.11 -32.01
N VAL A 32 17.75 15.48 -32.74
CA VAL A 32 19.11 15.80 -32.28
C VAL A 32 20.00 14.61 -31.87
N ALA A 33 20.78 14.10 -32.84
CA ALA A 33 22.16 13.61 -32.64
C ALA A 33 22.84 13.30 -33.98
N SER A 34 22.99 14.30 -34.87
CA SER A 34 23.73 14.17 -36.12
C SER A 34 25.11 14.83 -36.03
N ALA A 35 26.00 14.37 -35.15
CA ALA A 35 27.43 14.69 -35.22
C ALA A 35 28.22 13.91 -34.15
N ARG A 36 28.57 12.65 -34.44
CA ARG A 36 29.74 11.89 -33.93
C ARG A 36 29.44 10.41 -34.06
N LEU A 37 29.74 9.85 -35.23
CA LEU A 37 30.04 8.43 -35.47
C LEU A 37 30.41 8.26 -36.96
N ARG A 38 31.38 9.05 -37.43
CA ARG A 38 32.23 8.70 -38.57
C ARG A 38 33.62 8.50 -38.03
N GLY A 39 34.04 7.26 -37.92
CA GLY A 39 35.35 6.89 -37.37
C GLY A 39 35.19 5.75 -36.40
N LEU A 40 35.15 4.53 -36.97
CA LEU A 40 35.42 3.20 -36.40
C LEU A 40 34.61 2.17 -37.18
N ILE A 41 35.02 1.95 -38.44
CA ILE A 41 34.73 0.69 -39.15
C ILE A 41 36.02 -0.11 -39.06
N GLU A 42 36.17 -0.88 -38.00
CA GLU A 42 37.07 -2.04 -37.99
C GLU A 42 36.21 -3.30 -38.09
N ARG A 43 36.61 -4.17 -39.02
CA ARG A 43 35.93 -5.42 -39.38
C ARG A 43 35.99 -6.40 -38.19
N PRO A 44 34.90 -7.07 -37.80
CA PRO A 44 35.01 -8.25 -36.96
C PRO A 44 35.42 -9.46 -37.82
N GLN A 45 36.52 -10.10 -37.45
CA GLN A 45 36.85 -11.46 -37.88
C GLN A 45 35.82 -12.43 -37.29
N PHE A 46 35.13 -13.17 -38.15
CA PHE A 46 34.24 -14.26 -37.74
C PHE A 46 35.08 -15.52 -37.48
N ILE A 47 35.21 -15.90 -36.21
CA ILE A 47 35.69 -17.22 -35.78
C ILE A 47 34.49 -18.16 -35.76
N GLY A 48 34.66 -19.34 -36.38
CA GLY A 48 33.60 -20.26 -36.72
C GLY A 48 32.96 -21.03 -35.57
N SER A 49 31.77 -21.55 -35.86
CA SER A 49 31.22 -22.75 -35.25
C SER A 49 30.49 -23.54 -36.33
N SER A 50 31.12 -24.63 -36.76
CA SER A 50 30.59 -25.75 -37.54
C SER A 50 29.50 -26.52 -36.77
N ILE A 51 28.73 -27.35 -37.49
CA ILE A 51 27.63 -28.28 -37.09
C ILE A 51 26.24 -27.63 -37.40
N VAL A 52 25.45 -28.00 -38.42
CA VAL A 52 25.20 -29.23 -39.17
C VAL A 52 25.04 -28.90 -40.67
N LYS A 53 25.84 -29.51 -41.55
CA LYS A 53 25.59 -29.56 -42.99
C LYS A 53 25.07 -30.97 -43.31
N GLU A 54 23.76 -31.14 -43.27
CA GLU A 54 23.13 -32.29 -43.93
C GLU A 54 22.48 -31.82 -45.22
N ASP A 55 23.22 -32.16 -46.27
CA ASP A 55 22.89 -32.47 -47.64
C ASP A 55 21.40 -32.47 -48.02
N LEU A 56 20.96 -31.41 -48.69
CA LEU A 56 19.76 -31.41 -49.54
C LEU A 56 20.00 -30.53 -50.77
N ARG A 57 20.76 -31.04 -51.74
CA ARG A 57 20.56 -30.75 -53.17
C ARG A 57 21.07 -31.94 -53.98
N PRO A 58 20.23 -32.50 -54.88
CA PRO A 58 20.07 -31.78 -56.14
C PRO A 58 18.67 -31.92 -56.74
N ARG A 59 18.03 -30.78 -57.06
CA ARG A 59 17.12 -30.55 -58.21
C ARG A 59 16.52 -29.17 -58.05
N LEU A 60 16.93 -28.24 -58.92
CA LEU A 60 16.26 -27.00 -59.35
C LEU A 60 17.35 -26.05 -59.89
N THR A 61 17.72 -26.29 -61.15
CA THR A 61 18.44 -25.36 -62.02
C THR A 61 17.40 -24.50 -62.73
N HIS A 62 17.17 -23.29 -62.19
CA HIS A 62 16.59 -22.08 -62.80
C HIS A 62 15.67 -21.35 -61.80
N CYS A 63 16.27 -20.56 -60.90
CA CYS A 63 15.70 -19.40 -60.17
C CYS A 63 16.65 -18.97 -59.03
N ARG A 64 17.97 -18.89 -59.24
CA ARG A 64 18.94 -18.73 -58.13
C ARG A 64 19.18 -17.29 -57.66
N ALA A 65 18.81 -16.27 -58.43
CA ALA A 65 19.10 -14.88 -58.06
C ALA A 65 18.02 -14.22 -57.18
N LEU A 66 16.75 -14.63 -57.31
CA LEU A 66 15.65 -14.12 -56.48
C LEU A 66 15.61 -14.81 -55.10
N ASP A 67 15.92 -16.11 -55.02
CA ASP A 67 15.89 -16.86 -53.76
C ASP A 67 16.98 -16.41 -52.77
N VAL A 68 18.18 -16.05 -53.26
CA VAL A 68 19.28 -15.59 -52.39
C VAL A 68 18.98 -14.21 -51.81
N ARG A 69 18.46 -13.26 -52.62
CA ARG A 69 18.07 -11.93 -52.13
C ARG A 69 16.90 -11.99 -51.16
N VAL A 70 15.94 -12.88 -51.37
CA VAL A 70 14.83 -13.10 -50.42
C VAL A 70 15.35 -13.72 -49.12
N TRP A 71 16.28 -14.68 -49.18
CA TRP A 71 16.92 -15.23 -47.99
C TRP A 71 17.75 -14.20 -47.22
N GLU A 72 18.54 -13.36 -47.90
CA GLU A 72 19.29 -12.27 -47.27
C GLU A 72 18.37 -11.24 -46.61
N VAL A 73 17.24 -10.91 -47.24
CA VAL A 73 16.21 -10.03 -46.67
C VAL A 73 15.53 -10.68 -45.46
N ILE A 74 15.21 -11.98 -45.51
CA ILE A 74 14.60 -12.71 -44.38
C ILE A 74 15.59 -12.85 -43.22
N VAL A 75 16.86 -13.17 -43.48
CA VAL A 75 17.92 -13.24 -42.46
C VAL A 75 18.20 -11.87 -41.86
N SER A 76 18.22 -10.81 -42.67
CA SER A 76 18.40 -9.43 -42.20
C SER A 76 17.20 -8.94 -41.38
N ALA A 77 15.98 -9.26 -41.80
CA ALA A 77 14.76 -8.93 -41.06
C ALA A 77 14.66 -9.73 -39.74
N SER A 78 15.04 -11.00 -39.75
CA SER A 78 15.07 -11.85 -38.55
C SER A 78 16.18 -11.40 -37.59
N GLY A 79 17.35 -11.02 -38.10
CA GLY A 79 18.43 -10.42 -37.32
C GLY A 79 18.04 -9.09 -36.70
N LEU A 80 17.31 -8.24 -37.42
CA LEU A 80 16.75 -6.98 -36.89
C LEU A 80 15.70 -7.24 -35.81
N VAL A 81 14.81 -8.23 -35.98
CA VAL A 81 13.84 -8.64 -34.96
C VAL A 81 14.54 -9.17 -33.70
N VAL A 82 15.59 -9.97 -33.83
CA VAL A 82 16.38 -10.47 -32.69
C VAL A 82 17.10 -9.32 -32.00
N ALA A 83 17.76 -8.44 -32.75
CA ALA A 83 18.49 -7.29 -32.20
C ALA A 83 17.56 -6.29 -31.51
N THR A 84 16.39 -5.99 -32.09
CA THR A 84 15.38 -5.15 -31.45
C THR A 84 14.79 -5.80 -30.20
N THR A 85 14.55 -7.11 -30.23
CA THR A 85 14.09 -7.85 -29.06
C THR A 85 15.14 -7.85 -27.94
N GLN A 86 16.41 -8.04 -28.28
CA GLN A 86 17.52 -7.97 -27.33
C GLN A 86 17.70 -6.55 -26.77
N ALA A 87 17.61 -5.51 -27.61
CA ALA A 87 17.66 -4.12 -27.17
C ALA A 87 16.49 -3.75 -26.25
N VAL A 88 15.26 -4.22 -26.54
CA VAL A 88 14.10 -4.04 -25.66
C VAL A 88 14.29 -4.78 -24.33
N ARG A 89 14.84 -6.00 -24.36
CA ARG A 89 15.16 -6.76 -23.13
C ARG A 89 16.24 -6.04 -22.31
N ALA A 90 17.32 -5.60 -22.95
CA ALA A 90 18.40 -4.83 -22.31
C ALA A 90 17.87 -3.52 -21.72
N PHE A 91 17.03 -2.80 -22.45
CA PHE A 91 16.37 -1.59 -21.96
C PHE A 91 15.47 -1.88 -20.75
N LYS A 92 14.62 -2.92 -20.82
CA LYS A 92 13.77 -3.33 -19.68
C LYS A 92 14.59 -3.74 -18.45
N ALA A 93 15.79 -4.29 -18.64
CA ALA A 93 16.71 -4.66 -17.56
C ALA A 93 17.50 -3.46 -17.01
N SER A 94 17.67 -2.40 -17.80
CA SER A 94 18.35 -1.15 -17.39
C SER A 94 17.57 -0.41 -16.30
N SER A 95 18.28 0.44 -15.54
CA SER A 95 17.69 1.28 -14.50
C SER A 95 16.59 2.21 -15.06
N GLU A 96 16.77 2.74 -16.27
CA GLU A 96 15.78 3.60 -16.94
C GLU A 96 14.50 2.82 -17.31
N GLY A 97 14.64 1.61 -17.85
CA GLY A 97 13.48 0.76 -18.16
C GLY A 97 12.72 0.34 -16.91
N LYS A 98 13.44 0.01 -15.83
CA LYS A 98 12.87 -0.28 -14.50
C LYS A 98 12.10 0.92 -13.94
N ILE A 99 12.69 2.12 -13.95
CA ILE A 99 12.02 3.35 -13.53
C ILE A 99 10.76 3.59 -14.36
N ARG A 100 10.82 3.50 -15.70
CA ARG A 100 9.64 3.71 -16.55
C ARG A 100 8.52 2.72 -16.26
N ALA A 101 8.86 1.45 -16.04
CA ALA A 101 7.88 0.42 -15.69
C ALA A 101 7.24 0.70 -14.32
N ALA A 102 8.03 1.10 -13.33
CA ALA A 102 7.56 1.43 -11.99
C ALA A 102 6.68 2.69 -11.98
N VAL A 103 7.07 3.75 -12.71
CA VAL A 103 6.25 4.94 -12.94
C VAL A 103 4.92 4.56 -13.63
N ALA A 104 4.94 3.71 -14.65
CA ALA A 104 3.73 3.26 -15.32
C ALA A 104 2.80 2.46 -14.39
N LYS A 105 3.36 1.64 -13.48
CA LYS A 105 2.59 0.93 -12.43
C LYS A 105 1.94 1.94 -11.47
N ALA A 106 2.70 2.91 -10.97
CA ALA A 106 2.22 3.92 -10.01
C ALA A 106 1.18 4.88 -10.62
N MET A 107 1.23 5.14 -11.94
CA MET A 107 0.27 6.01 -12.63
C MET A 107 -1.07 5.35 -12.93
N LYS A 108 -1.24 4.04 -12.66
CA LYS A 108 -2.57 3.42 -12.70
C LYS A 108 -3.44 4.00 -11.57
N PRO A 109 -4.74 4.20 -11.78
CA PRO A 109 -5.66 4.53 -10.70
C PRO A 109 -5.53 3.50 -9.57
N PHE A 110 -5.46 3.98 -8.34
CA PHE A 110 -5.41 3.12 -7.17
C PHE A 110 -6.76 2.45 -6.98
N GLU A 111 -6.76 1.12 -6.96
CA GLU A 111 -7.96 0.31 -6.71
C GLU A 111 -7.77 -0.42 -5.38
N PRO A 112 -8.61 -0.12 -4.37
CA PRO A 112 -8.70 -0.90 -3.15
C PRO A 112 -8.92 -2.39 -3.41
N SER A 113 -8.51 -3.20 -2.45
CA SER A 113 -8.74 -4.65 -2.48
C SER A 113 -10.22 -5.02 -2.37
N ARG A 114 -11.04 -4.17 -1.72
CA ARG A 114 -12.47 -4.40 -1.52
C ARG A 114 -13.31 -3.70 -2.60
N PRO A 115 -14.39 -4.35 -3.06
CA PRO A 115 -15.41 -3.68 -3.86
C PRO A 115 -16.05 -2.50 -3.12
N GLN A 116 -16.44 -1.45 -3.86
CA GLN A 116 -16.98 -0.23 -3.26
C GLN A 116 -18.35 -0.44 -2.61
N ASP A 117 -19.17 -1.33 -3.18
CA ASP A 117 -20.50 -1.71 -2.70
C ASP A 117 -20.47 -2.50 -1.38
N GLU A 118 -19.31 -3.03 -0.98
CA GLU A 118 -19.10 -3.67 0.32
C GLU A 118 -18.64 -2.69 1.42
N VAL A 119 -18.48 -1.40 1.10
CA VAL A 119 -17.90 -0.42 2.02
C VAL A 119 -18.89 0.71 2.32
N ILE A 120 -19.26 0.86 3.59
CA ILE A 120 -20.01 2.02 4.07
C ILE A 120 -19.20 3.31 3.96
N GLN A 121 -19.86 4.41 3.61
CA GLN A 121 -19.23 5.71 3.58
C GLN A 121 -19.09 6.25 5.00
N ARG A 122 -17.87 6.62 5.38
CA ARG A 122 -17.58 7.18 6.70
C ARG A 122 -17.08 8.61 6.57
N PRO A 123 -17.48 9.55 7.44
CA PRO A 123 -17.00 10.94 7.38
C PRO A 123 -15.48 11.07 7.37
N VAL A 124 -14.78 10.16 8.07
CA VAL A 124 -13.31 10.14 8.12
C VAL A 124 -12.66 9.91 6.75
N MET A 125 -13.32 9.17 5.84
CA MET A 125 -12.85 9.00 4.46
C MET A 125 -12.80 10.34 3.73
N GLY A 126 -13.83 11.17 3.91
CA GLY A 126 -13.87 12.54 3.41
C GLY A 126 -12.76 13.42 4.00
N THR A 127 -12.46 13.26 5.29
CA THR A 127 -11.35 13.97 5.95
C THR A 127 -9.99 13.56 5.37
N ILE A 128 -9.74 12.26 5.21
CA ILE A 128 -8.50 11.74 4.59
C ILE A 128 -8.39 12.26 3.15
N ARG A 129 -9.48 12.22 2.38
CA ARG A 129 -9.52 12.70 1.00
C ARG A 129 -9.22 14.20 0.89
N LYS A 130 -9.80 15.02 1.77
CA LYS A 130 -9.51 16.46 1.87
C LYS A 130 -8.04 16.71 2.20
N ARG A 131 -7.47 15.93 3.13
CA ARG A 131 -6.06 16.01 3.47
C ARG A 131 -5.15 15.68 2.29
N ILE A 132 -5.46 14.64 1.51
CA ILE A 132 -4.72 14.30 0.28
C ILE A 132 -4.81 15.42 -0.75
N ALA A 133 -5.99 15.99 -0.96
CA ALA A 133 -6.21 17.05 -1.94
C ALA A 133 -5.52 18.37 -1.60
N SER A 134 -5.47 18.71 -0.32
CA SER A 134 -4.88 19.95 0.20
C SER A 134 -3.46 19.79 0.73
N TRP A 135 -2.83 18.63 0.48
CA TRP A 135 -1.50 18.34 1.01
C TRP A 135 -0.46 19.31 0.44
N GLN A 136 0.36 19.87 1.34
CA GLN A 136 1.47 20.75 0.99
C GLN A 136 2.79 20.25 1.59
N GLN A 137 2.74 19.79 2.84
CA GLN A 137 3.88 19.35 3.61
C GLN A 137 3.44 18.37 4.71
N HIS A 138 4.42 17.72 5.35
CA HIS A 138 4.29 16.85 6.53
C HIS A 138 3.70 15.47 6.25
N ALA A 139 4.13 14.47 7.05
CA ALA A 139 3.53 13.15 6.97
C ALA A 139 2.09 13.18 7.49
N THR A 140 1.24 12.29 6.99
CA THR A 140 -0.11 12.07 7.54
C THR A 140 -0.15 10.72 8.22
N ILE A 141 -0.58 10.67 9.47
CA ILE A 141 -0.70 9.43 10.24
C ILE A 141 -2.18 9.14 10.42
N ILE A 142 -2.59 7.96 9.98
CA ILE A 142 -3.93 7.45 10.16
C ILE A 142 -3.86 6.45 11.31
N GLY A 143 -4.21 6.94 12.50
CA GLY A 143 -4.20 6.21 13.75
C GLY A 143 -5.59 5.76 14.17
N GLY A 144 -5.65 4.90 15.17
CA GLY A 144 -6.91 4.38 15.70
C GLY A 144 -6.74 3.01 16.32
N ARG A 145 -7.80 2.52 16.99
CA ARG A 145 -7.81 1.19 17.60
C ARG A 145 -7.60 0.11 16.55
N TYR A 146 -7.01 -1.03 16.94
CA TYR A 146 -6.96 -2.20 16.06
C TYR A 146 -8.38 -2.53 15.57
N GLN A 147 -8.52 -2.91 14.29
CA GLN A 147 -9.81 -3.23 13.68
C GLN A 147 -10.85 -2.08 13.59
N SER A 148 -10.44 -0.81 13.73
CA SER A 148 -11.35 0.35 13.52
C SER A 148 -11.62 0.72 12.05
N GLY A 149 -11.09 -0.02 11.08
CA GLY A 149 -11.31 0.24 9.64
C GLY A 149 -10.36 1.27 9.01
N LYS A 150 -9.18 1.50 9.60
CA LYS A 150 -8.16 2.45 9.09
C LYS A 150 -7.73 2.18 7.65
N SER A 151 -7.32 0.95 7.35
CA SER A 151 -6.87 0.56 6.01
C SER A 151 -8.00 0.76 5.00
N VAL A 152 -9.23 0.31 5.32
CA VAL A 152 -10.40 0.51 4.47
C VAL A 152 -10.67 2.00 4.23
N ALA A 153 -10.68 2.83 5.28
CA ALA A 153 -10.92 4.26 5.14
C ALA A 153 -9.84 4.97 4.30
N THR A 154 -8.58 4.53 4.42
CA THR A 154 -7.45 5.08 3.66
C THR A 154 -7.50 4.64 2.20
N GLU A 155 -7.74 3.36 1.96
CA GLU A 155 -7.84 2.79 0.62
C GLU A 155 -9.01 3.43 -0.15
N GLU A 156 -10.19 3.54 0.46
CA GLU A 156 -11.34 4.20 -0.17
C GLU A 156 -11.10 5.68 -0.46
N ALA A 157 -10.43 6.40 0.44
CA ALA A 157 -10.07 7.80 0.20
C ALA A 157 -9.10 7.97 -0.99
N LEU A 158 -8.31 6.94 -1.29
CA LEU A 158 -7.37 6.89 -2.41
C LEU A 158 -7.97 6.24 -3.67
N ARG A 159 -9.20 5.73 -3.64
CA ARG A 159 -9.82 5.09 -4.81
C ARG A 159 -9.79 6.01 -6.03
N GLY A 160 -9.28 5.50 -7.14
CA GLY A 160 -9.13 6.22 -8.41
C GLY A 160 -7.96 7.21 -8.47
N VAL A 161 -7.23 7.43 -7.36
CA VAL A 161 -6.09 8.35 -7.30
C VAL A 161 -4.88 7.73 -8.01
N ARG A 162 -4.25 8.49 -8.90
CA ARG A 162 -3.00 8.07 -9.55
C ARG A 162 -1.78 8.51 -8.75
N GLY A 163 -0.68 7.81 -8.93
CA GLY A 163 0.59 8.11 -8.29
C GLY A 163 0.71 7.56 -6.86
N VAL A 164 -0.10 6.56 -6.51
CA VAL A 164 -0.08 5.91 -5.20
C VAL A 164 0.83 4.69 -5.24
N VAL A 165 1.77 4.63 -4.30
CA VAL A 165 2.60 3.47 -4.03
C VAL A 165 2.31 2.98 -2.62
N ARG A 166 1.79 1.76 -2.51
CA ARG A 166 1.47 1.13 -1.22
C ARG A 166 2.55 0.12 -0.85
N PHE A 167 2.90 0.06 0.44
CA PHE A 167 3.77 -0.97 0.98
C PHE A 167 3.39 -1.36 2.42
N SER A 168 3.47 -2.66 2.74
CA SER A 168 3.23 -3.21 4.08
C SER A 168 4.55 -3.41 4.83
N ILE A 169 4.69 -2.83 6.02
CA ILE A 169 5.92 -2.87 6.81
C ILE A 169 5.88 -4.05 7.78
N GLU A 170 6.26 -5.22 7.30
CA GLU A 170 6.18 -6.47 8.08
C GLU A 170 7.46 -6.82 8.85
N SER A 171 8.60 -6.21 8.48
CA SER A 171 9.90 -6.49 9.11
C SER A 171 10.83 -5.28 9.11
N ALA A 172 11.95 -5.38 9.83
CA ALA A 172 12.98 -4.33 9.89
C ALA A 172 13.65 -4.04 8.52
N ASP A 173 13.59 -4.99 7.58
CA ASP A 173 14.16 -4.91 6.23
C ASP A 173 13.18 -4.36 5.18
N TRP A 174 12.05 -3.79 5.60
CA TRP A 174 10.96 -3.33 4.72
C TRP A 174 11.42 -2.44 3.57
N LYS A 175 12.44 -1.59 3.74
CA LYS A 175 12.97 -0.75 2.65
C LYS A 175 13.53 -1.57 1.50
N ARG A 176 14.29 -2.63 1.81
CA ARG A 176 14.86 -3.51 0.79
C ARG A 176 13.72 -4.23 0.04
N MET A 177 12.74 -4.75 0.77
CA MET A 177 11.59 -5.43 0.19
C MET A 177 10.74 -4.50 -0.69
N MET A 178 10.54 -3.24 -0.27
CA MET A 178 9.85 -2.24 -1.07
C MET A 178 10.58 -1.96 -2.39
N PHE A 179 11.91 -1.82 -2.33
CA PHE A 179 12.73 -1.61 -3.51
C PHE A 179 12.66 -2.82 -4.47
N GLU A 180 12.74 -4.04 -3.94
CA GLU A 180 12.58 -5.27 -4.70
C GLU A 180 11.20 -5.39 -5.38
N GLU A 181 10.11 -5.08 -4.66
CA GLU A 181 8.74 -5.13 -5.20
C GLU A 181 8.52 -4.12 -6.34
N LEU A 182 9.11 -2.93 -6.18
CA LEU A 182 9.09 -1.88 -7.20
C LEU A 182 10.12 -2.10 -8.31
N LYS A 183 10.99 -3.12 -8.17
CA LYS A 183 12.12 -3.42 -9.06
C LYS A 183 13.06 -2.23 -9.24
N VAL A 184 13.22 -1.42 -8.19
CA VAL A 184 14.21 -0.34 -8.09
C VAL A 184 15.32 -0.81 -7.15
N GLU A 185 16.58 -0.48 -7.45
CA GLU A 185 17.72 -1.11 -6.75
C GLU A 185 18.14 -0.38 -5.47
N ASN A 186 17.79 0.91 -5.36
CA ASN A 186 18.21 1.74 -4.24
C ASN A 186 17.27 2.95 -4.05
N SER A 187 17.51 3.67 -2.95
CA SER A 187 16.74 4.86 -2.58
C SER A 187 16.84 6.00 -3.60
N GLY A 188 17.95 6.12 -4.33
CA GLY A 188 18.12 7.12 -5.39
C GLY A 188 17.19 6.87 -6.57
N LEU A 189 17.12 5.63 -7.05
CA LEU A 189 16.20 5.24 -8.13
C LEU A 189 14.74 5.34 -7.69
N PHE A 190 14.43 5.02 -6.43
CA PHE A 190 13.10 5.23 -5.87
C PHE A 190 12.70 6.71 -5.86
N LYS A 191 13.59 7.60 -5.42
CA LYS A 191 13.36 9.05 -5.44
C LYS A 191 13.14 9.56 -6.86
N GLU A 192 13.97 9.14 -7.81
CA GLU A 192 13.81 9.50 -9.22
C GLU A 192 12.48 8.99 -9.79
N MET A 193 12.07 7.77 -9.43
CA MET A 193 10.76 7.24 -9.81
C MET A 193 9.63 8.13 -9.28
N MET A 194 9.63 8.48 -7.99
CA MET A 194 8.60 9.31 -7.38
C MET A 194 8.58 10.72 -7.97
N ARG A 195 9.74 11.30 -8.25
CA ARG A 195 9.89 12.61 -8.93
C ARG A 195 9.19 12.60 -10.30
N ARG A 196 9.44 11.57 -11.11
CA ARG A 196 8.79 11.41 -12.43
C ARG A 196 7.30 11.13 -12.34
N VAL A 197 6.84 10.42 -11.30
CA VAL A 197 5.40 10.30 -11.01
C VAL A 197 4.81 11.68 -10.75
N GLY A 198 5.43 12.48 -9.88
CA GLY A 198 5.01 13.86 -9.60
C GLY A 198 4.97 14.76 -10.84
N GLU A 199 5.96 14.65 -11.74
CA GLU A 199 5.94 15.37 -13.02
C GLU A 199 4.74 14.97 -13.88
N LYS A 200 4.50 13.66 -14.05
CA LYS A 200 3.36 13.17 -14.84
C LYS A 200 2.01 13.52 -14.24
N LEU A 201 1.89 13.60 -12.91
CA LEU A 201 0.64 13.98 -12.25
C LEU A 201 0.17 15.39 -12.61
N LYS A 202 1.09 16.28 -13.04
CA LYS A 202 0.74 17.62 -13.54
C LYS A 202 -0.14 17.57 -14.79
N ASP A 203 0.00 16.54 -15.61
CA ASP A 203 -0.78 16.33 -16.83
C ASP A 203 -2.21 15.84 -16.56
N PHE A 204 -2.56 15.53 -15.30
CA PHE A 204 -3.88 15.03 -14.90
C PHE A 204 -4.60 16.05 -14.02
N PRO A 205 -5.25 17.10 -14.59
CA PRO A 205 -5.90 18.16 -13.83
C PRO A 205 -6.90 17.62 -12.79
N ASP A 206 -7.66 16.59 -13.15
CA ASP A 206 -8.70 15.99 -12.32
C ASP A 206 -8.20 14.98 -11.27
N ASN A 207 -6.89 14.68 -11.23
CA ASN A 207 -6.35 13.83 -10.18
C ASN A 207 -6.40 14.53 -8.83
N LEU A 208 -6.78 13.79 -7.77
CA LEU A 208 -7.02 14.34 -6.44
C LEU A 208 -5.82 15.14 -5.87
N THR A 209 -4.60 14.73 -6.19
CA THR A 209 -3.36 15.39 -5.77
C THR A 209 -2.37 15.50 -6.92
N LYS A 210 -1.48 16.49 -6.86
CA LYS A 210 -0.34 16.65 -7.77
C LYS A 210 0.94 16.03 -7.25
N TYR A 211 0.89 15.49 -6.03
CA TYR A 211 2.04 14.91 -5.36
C TYR A 211 1.95 13.38 -5.40
N PRO A 212 3.05 12.68 -5.64
CA PRO A 212 3.08 11.22 -5.50
C PRO A 212 2.81 10.84 -4.03
N VAL A 213 2.03 9.79 -3.82
CA VAL A 213 1.63 9.32 -2.48
C VAL A 213 2.37 8.03 -2.16
N LEU A 214 3.02 8.00 -1.00
CA LEU A 214 3.59 6.78 -0.42
C LEU A 214 2.73 6.35 0.77
N LEU A 215 1.94 5.30 0.58
CA LEU A 215 1.14 4.67 1.63
C LEU A 215 1.94 3.57 2.32
N LEU A 216 2.23 3.76 3.59
CA LEU A 216 2.94 2.82 4.45
C LEU A 216 1.95 2.21 5.45
N ASP A 217 1.59 0.94 5.25
CA ASP A 217 0.77 0.18 6.20
C ASP A 217 1.68 -0.46 7.26
N ILE A 218 1.43 -0.16 8.54
CA ILE A 218 2.12 -0.80 9.66
C ILE A 218 1.14 -1.81 10.29
N PRO A 219 1.29 -3.12 10.07
CA PRO A 219 0.45 -4.14 10.67
C PRO A 219 0.65 -4.22 12.19
N ARG A 220 -0.32 -4.83 12.89
CA ARG A 220 -0.29 -4.97 14.36
C ARG A 220 0.91 -5.80 14.83
N THR A 221 1.34 -6.75 14.01
CA THR A 221 2.44 -7.70 14.31
C THR A 221 3.81 -7.06 14.23
N THR A 222 3.94 -5.83 13.71
CA THR A 222 5.23 -5.16 13.57
C THR A 222 5.68 -4.60 14.92
N ILE A 223 6.67 -5.26 15.51
CA ILE A 223 7.26 -4.87 16.80
C ILE A 223 8.45 -3.93 16.60
N GLU A 224 9.14 -4.04 15.46
CA GLU A 224 10.41 -3.36 15.18
C GLU A 224 10.34 -2.34 14.04
N GLY A 225 11.22 -1.34 14.08
CA GLY A 225 11.48 -0.47 12.95
C GLY A 225 10.60 0.77 12.81
N ILE A 226 9.65 1.03 13.73
CA ILE A 226 8.81 2.24 13.68
C ILE A 226 9.68 3.51 13.62
N ASP A 227 10.75 3.61 14.40
CA ASP A 227 11.68 4.76 14.36
C ASP A 227 12.35 4.94 12.98
N ARG A 228 12.65 3.83 12.29
CA ARG A 228 13.19 3.85 10.93
C ARG A 228 12.12 4.28 9.93
N VAL A 229 10.87 3.87 10.11
CA VAL A 229 9.74 4.31 9.28
C VAL A 229 9.52 5.80 9.47
N SER A 230 9.46 6.27 10.72
CA SER A 230 9.37 7.68 11.12
C SER A 230 10.47 8.54 10.48
N SER A 231 11.73 8.13 10.61
CA SER A 231 12.88 8.83 10.02
C SER A 231 12.77 8.89 8.50
N THR A 232 12.32 7.80 7.87
CA THR A 232 12.14 7.76 6.41
C THR A 232 11.02 8.65 5.95
N ALA A 233 9.88 8.63 6.65
CA ALA A 233 8.75 9.49 6.36
C ALA A 233 9.15 10.96 6.47
N LYS A 234 9.92 11.32 7.51
CA LYS A 234 10.49 12.67 7.67
C LYS A 234 11.39 13.07 6.52
N ASP A 235 12.31 12.20 6.12
CA ASP A 235 13.25 12.47 5.02
C ASP A 235 12.50 12.66 3.70
N VAL A 236 11.55 11.77 3.42
CA VAL A 236 10.82 11.70 2.15
C VAL A 236 9.72 12.75 2.03
N ALA A 237 9.08 13.14 3.15
CA ALA A 237 8.02 14.14 3.17
C ALA A 237 8.53 15.59 3.23
N THR A 238 9.85 15.82 3.35
CA THR A 238 10.42 17.17 3.36
C THR A 238 11.12 17.50 2.04
N ASP A 239 10.89 18.72 1.54
CA ASP A 239 11.43 19.23 0.25
C ASP A 239 12.96 19.29 0.16
N LYS A 240 13.68 18.98 1.25
CA LYS A 240 15.14 18.93 1.30
C LYS A 240 15.76 17.97 0.27
N ILE A 241 14.95 17.10 -0.33
CA ILE A 241 15.39 16.07 -1.28
C ILE A 241 14.95 16.40 -2.73
N GLY A 242 14.33 17.56 -2.99
CA GLY A 242 13.97 17.98 -4.35
C GLY A 242 12.79 17.22 -4.96
N CYS A 243 12.00 16.50 -4.15
CA CYS A 243 10.75 15.87 -4.53
C CYS A 243 9.80 15.79 -3.31
N ALA A 244 8.73 16.58 -3.33
CA ALA A 244 7.66 16.50 -2.34
C ALA A 244 6.86 15.21 -2.52
N ILE A 245 6.91 14.30 -1.54
CA ILE A 245 6.14 13.04 -1.53
C ILE A 245 5.18 13.09 -0.34
N HIS A 246 3.89 12.90 -0.60
CA HIS A 246 2.90 12.79 0.47
C HIS A 246 3.01 11.40 1.10
N VAL A 247 3.65 11.33 2.27
CA VAL A 247 3.73 10.09 3.04
C VAL A 247 2.50 9.94 3.92
N ILE A 248 1.75 8.86 3.72
CA ILE A 248 0.60 8.47 4.53
C ILE A 248 0.97 7.19 5.28
N VAL A 249 0.86 7.21 6.60
CA VAL A 249 1.17 6.06 7.46
C VAL A 249 -0.11 5.55 8.09
N SER A 250 -0.54 4.36 7.72
CA SER A 250 -1.71 3.68 8.28
C SER A 250 -1.24 2.71 9.34
N ALA A 251 -1.35 3.12 10.61
CA ALA A 251 -0.85 2.35 11.75
C ALA A 251 -1.96 1.49 12.33
N SER A 252 -1.82 0.16 12.25
CA SER A 252 -2.88 -0.79 12.64
C SER A 252 -3.28 -0.73 14.11
N SER A 253 -2.41 -0.23 14.99
CA SER A 253 -2.70 -0.05 16.41
C SER A 253 -2.47 1.39 16.88
N ALA A 254 -3.22 1.80 17.90
CA ALA A 254 -3.02 3.08 18.59
C ALA A 254 -1.58 3.22 19.10
N ALA A 255 -1.00 2.12 19.60
CA ALA A 255 0.38 2.10 20.08
C ALA A 255 1.40 2.41 18.98
N ALA A 256 1.24 1.82 17.79
CA ALA A 256 2.11 2.08 16.65
C ALA A 256 1.96 3.52 16.14
N ALA A 257 0.73 4.05 16.10
CA ALA A 257 0.49 5.44 15.74
C ALA A 257 1.17 6.41 16.70
N LEU A 258 1.20 6.10 18.00
CA LEU A 258 1.86 6.95 19.02
C LEU A 258 3.37 6.85 19.01
N ALA A 259 3.92 5.69 18.65
CA ALA A 259 5.36 5.49 18.51
C ALA A 259 5.93 6.22 17.28
N PHE A 260 5.09 6.47 16.27
CA PHE A 260 5.49 7.18 15.07
C PHE A 260 5.76 8.66 15.36
N ASP A 261 6.85 9.19 14.81
CA ASP A 261 7.34 10.54 15.07
C ASP A 261 8.04 11.12 13.84
N ALA A 262 7.32 11.86 13.00
CA ALA A 262 7.91 12.51 11.82
C ALA A 262 8.75 13.75 12.15
N GLY A 263 9.24 13.89 13.38
CA GLY A 263 9.97 15.03 13.88
C GLY A 263 9.05 16.03 14.58
N GLY A 264 8.17 15.54 15.46
CA GLY A 264 7.25 16.31 16.29
C GLY A 264 5.83 16.46 15.70
N LEU A 265 4.89 16.88 16.55
CA LEU A 265 3.48 17.13 16.19
C LEU A 265 3.34 18.25 15.15
N GLU A 266 4.36 19.10 15.03
CA GLU A 266 4.45 20.16 14.03
C GLU A 266 4.85 19.67 12.64
N ARG A 267 5.27 18.41 12.49
CA ARG A 267 5.67 17.79 11.21
C ARG A 267 4.86 16.57 10.81
N GLN A 268 3.76 16.33 11.51
CA GLN A 268 2.79 15.30 11.18
C GLN A 268 1.37 15.81 11.39
N GLU A 269 0.45 15.29 10.58
CA GLU A 269 -0.98 15.50 10.78
C GLU A 269 -1.65 14.17 11.14
N ASP A 270 -2.26 14.13 12.31
CA ASP A 270 -2.88 12.92 12.86
C ASP A 270 -4.38 12.88 12.54
N ILE A 271 -4.79 11.88 11.77
CA ILE A 271 -6.20 11.55 11.55
C ILE A 271 -6.53 10.32 12.40
N TRP A 272 -7.53 10.46 13.27
CA TRP A 272 -7.94 9.37 14.15
C TRP A 272 -9.22 8.70 13.66
N VAL A 273 -9.14 7.40 13.37
CA VAL A 273 -10.28 6.56 12.99
C VAL A 273 -10.82 5.85 14.22
N GLY A 274 -11.96 6.33 14.70
CA GLY A 274 -12.73 5.73 15.80
C GLY A 274 -13.55 4.51 15.37
N ASP A 275 -14.31 4.01 16.34
CA ASP A 275 -15.35 2.99 16.12
C ASP A 275 -16.48 3.57 15.24
N LEU A 276 -17.40 2.72 14.79
CA LEU A 276 -18.56 3.17 14.05
C LEU A 276 -19.51 3.95 14.98
N THR A 277 -20.24 4.89 14.40
CA THR A 277 -21.49 5.37 15.01
C THR A 277 -22.57 4.30 14.90
N GLU A 278 -23.65 4.40 15.68
CA GLU A 278 -24.79 3.48 15.55
C GLU A 278 -25.40 3.49 14.14
N GLN A 279 -25.46 4.67 13.51
CA GLN A 279 -25.95 4.81 12.14
C GLN A 279 -25.01 4.12 11.13
N GLU A 280 -23.70 4.34 11.24
CA GLU A 280 -22.71 3.62 10.41
C GLU A 280 -22.77 2.10 10.64
N ALA A 281 -22.95 1.64 11.87
CA ALA A 281 -23.08 0.22 12.19
C ALA A 281 -24.35 -0.39 11.58
N LYS A 282 -25.48 0.31 11.65
CA LYS A 282 -26.74 -0.09 11.01
C LYS A 282 -26.58 -0.24 9.50
N GLU A 283 -25.97 0.75 8.83
CA GLU A 283 -25.68 0.70 7.40
C GLU A 283 -24.76 -0.46 7.05
N PHE A 284 -23.69 -0.67 7.83
CA PHE A 284 -22.75 -1.76 7.62
C PHE A 284 -23.43 -3.12 7.74
N LEU A 285 -24.28 -3.31 8.75
CA LEU A 285 -25.00 -4.55 8.97
C LEU A 285 -26.10 -4.76 7.92
N ALA A 286 -26.70 -3.69 7.40
CA ALA A 286 -27.63 -3.77 6.27
C ALA A 286 -26.97 -4.36 5.02
N LEU A 287 -25.71 -3.97 4.70
CA LEU A 287 -24.94 -4.58 3.60
C LEU A 287 -24.72 -6.09 3.78
N HIS A 288 -24.79 -6.58 5.02
CA HIS A 288 -24.62 -8.00 5.36
C HIS A 288 -25.96 -8.73 5.57
N GLY A 289 -27.10 -8.09 5.28
CA GLY A 289 -28.43 -8.68 5.45
C GLY A 289 -28.97 -8.65 6.88
N HIS A 290 -28.38 -7.83 7.76
CA HIS A 290 -28.68 -7.74 9.19
C HIS A 290 -29.31 -6.39 9.58
N GLU A 291 -30.05 -5.75 8.67
CA GLU A 291 -30.68 -4.45 8.93
C GLU A 291 -31.70 -4.48 10.07
N LYS A 292 -32.39 -5.61 10.28
CA LYS A 292 -33.47 -5.72 11.29
C LYS A 292 -32.96 -6.05 12.69
N ASN A 293 -31.83 -6.75 12.79
CA ASN A 293 -31.24 -7.23 14.05
C ASN A 293 -29.91 -6.52 14.36
N TRP A 294 -29.66 -5.34 13.80
CA TRP A 294 -28.39 -4.64 13.96
C TRP A 294 -28.06 -4.29 15.42
N LYS A 295 -29.08 -4.03 16.24
CA LYS A 295 -28.92 -3.75 17.67
C LYS A 295 -28.34 -4.94 18.42
N ASP A 296 -28.81 -6.15 18.11
CA ASP A 296 -28.33 -7.39 18.74
C ASP A 296 -26.83 -7.60 18.47
N PHE A 297 -26.36 -7.25 17.26
CA PHE A 297 -24.94 -7.26 16.93
C PHE A 297 -24.14 -6.23 17.74
N VAL A 298 -24.63 -4.99 17.81
CA VAL A 298 -23.98 -3.92 18.57
C VAL A 298 -23.95 -4.24 20.07
N ASP A 299 -25.01 -4.84 20.61
CA ASP A 299 -25.08 -5.28 22.00
C ASP A 299 -24.18 -6.49 22.28
N ALA A 300 -23.96 -7.36 21.28
CA ALA A 300 -23.09 -8.52 21.40
C ALA A 300 -21.60 -8.17 21.33
N CYS A 301 -21.19 -7.27 20.43
CA CYS A 301 -19.76 -7.05 20.15
C CYS A 301 -19.33 -5.58 20.04
N GLY A 302 -20.25 -4.63 20.24
CA GLY A 302 -19.98 -3.20 20.19
C GLY A 302 -19.92 -2.63 18.78
N LEU A 303 -19.37 -1.43 18.66
CA LEU A 303 -19.36 -0.64 17.42
C LEU A 303 -18.04 -0.74 16.62
N ARG A 304 -17.11 -1.61 17.04
CA ARG A 304 -15.85 -1.77 16.33
C ARG A 304 -16.07 -2.60 15.06
N ILE A 305 -15.82 -2.02 13.89
CA ILE A 305 -16.14 -2.66 12.60
C ILE A 305 -15.55 -4.06 12.45
N GLY A 306 -14.31 -4.31 12.87
CA GLY A 306 -13.75 -5.67 12.76
C GLY A 306 -14.36 -6.69 13.71
N ASP A 307 -15.00 -6.26 14.81
CA ASP A 307 -15.77 -7.18 15.66
C ASP A 307 -17.11 -7.51 15.02
N LEU A 308 -17.76 -6.51 14.41
CA LEU A 308 -18.99 -6.70 13.63
C LEU A 308 -18.76 -7.63 12.43
N VAL A 309 -17.65 -7.47 11.69
CA VAL A 309 -17.26 -8.38 10.59
C VAL A 309 -17.16 -9.82 11.10
N LYS A 310 -16.43 -10.03 12.20
CA LYS A 310 -16.27 -11.35 12.82
C LYS A 310 -17.60 -11.92 13.31
N ALA A 311 -18.47 -11.10 13.91
CA ALA A 311 -19.78 -11.55 14.34
C ALA A 311 -20.63 -12.02 13.15
N CYS A 312 -20.60 -11.29 12.02
CA CYS A 312 -21.26 -11.73 10.78
C CYS A 312 -20.68 -13.06 10.27
N GLU A 313 -19.36 -13.23 10.30
CA GLU A 313 -18.68 -14.47 9.90
C GLU A 313 -19.02 -15.66 10.82
N ASN A 314 -19.07 -15.44 12.13
CA ASN A 314 -19.43 -16.44 13.12
C ASN A 314 -20.88 -16.89 12.96
N LEU A 315 -21.80 -15.93 12.75
CA LEU A 315 -23.21 -16.25 12.51
C LEU A 315 -23.40 -17.08 11.23
N LYS A 316 -22.66 -16.76 10.15
CA LYS A 316 -22.64 -17.58 8.92
C LYS A 316 -22.13 -19.01 9.14
N LYS A 317 -21.28 -19.22 10.15
CA LYS A 317 -20.78 -20.54 10.58
C LYS A 317 -21.72 -21.24 11.57
N GLY A 318 -22.87 -20.66 11.89
CA GLY A 318 -23.87 -21.22 12.79
C GLY A 318 -23.65 -20.90 14.28
N MET A 319 -22.72 -20.00 14.62
CA MET A 319 -22.53 -19.56 16.00
C MET A 319 -23.56 -18.47 16.35
N PRO A 320 -24.40 -18.67 17.39
CA PRO A 320 -25.31 -17.64 17.89
C PRO A 320 -24.59 -16.35 18.33
N LEU A 321 -25.30 -15.22 18.29
CA LEU A 321 -24.76 -13.93 18.76
C LEU A 321 -24.45 -13.93 20.26
N ASP A 322 -25.20 -14.69 21.06
CA ASP A 322 -24.93 -14.81 22.51
C ASP A 322 -23.58 -15.46 22.79
N ASP A 323 -23.20 -16.49 22.04
CA ASP A 323 -21.89 -17.13 22.15
C ASP A 323 -20.78 -16.18 21.71
N THR A 324 -21.04 -15.39 20.66
CA THR A 324 -20.13 -14.35 20.20
C THR A 324 -19.93 -13.27 21.29
N LYS A 325 -21.00 -12.87 21.97
CA LYS A 325 -20.96 -11.92 23.08
C LYS A 325 -20.12 -12.46 24.24
N GLN A 326 -20.33 -13.72 24.62
CA GLN A 326 -19.54 -14.38 25.66
C GLN A 326 -18.05 -14.45 25.31
N GLU A 327 -17.71 -14.73 24.04
CA GLU A 327 -16.33 -14.73 23.59
C GLU A 327 -15.68 -13.34 23.71
N TYR A 328 -16.35 -12.29 23.26
CA TYR A 328 -15.82 -10.92 23.38
C TYR A 328 -15.71 -10.47 24.84
N GLN A 329 -16.66 -10.84 25.69
CA GLN A 329 -16.57 -10.58 27.13
C GLN A 329 -15.35 -11.28 27.74
N ARG A 330 -15.13 -12.56 27.41
CA ARG A 330 -13.97 -13.33 27.88
C ARG A 330 -12.64 -12.69 27.45
N VAL A 331 -12.56 -12.18 26.22
CA VAL A 331 -11.38 -11.47 25.73
C VAL A 331 -11.17 -10.16 26.51
N ALA A 332 -12.22 -9.37 26.72
CA ALA A 332 -12.13 -8.14 27.49
C ALA A 332 -11.71 -8.40 28.95
N ASP A 333 -12.28 -9.42 29.60
CA ASP A 333 -11.92 -9.84 30.95
C ASP A 333 -10.45 -10.25 31.07
N ASP A 334 -9.94 -10.98 30.07
CA ASP A 334 -8.55 -11.41 30.02
C ASP A 334 -7.59 -10.24 29.77
N GLU A 335 -7.90 -9.33 28.84
CA GLU A 335 -7.10 -8.14 28.58
C GLU A 335 -7.07 -7.19 29.79
N VAL A 336 -8.21 -6.97 30.47
CA VAL A 336 -8.30 -6.16 31.69
C VAL A 336 -7.47 -6.79 32.81
N ARG A 337 -7.62 -8.10 33.06
CA ARG A 337 -6.88 -8.81 34.10
C ARG A 337 -5.37 -8.74 33.87
N ARG A 338 -4.91 -8.94 32.63
CA ARG A 338 -3.50 -8.77 32.26
C ARG A 338 -3.06 -7.31 32.42
N PHE A 339 -3.89 -6.36 32.01
CA PHE A 339 -3.57 -4.93 32.15
C PHE A 339 -3.41 -4.51 33.62
N MET A 340 -4.28 -4.99 34.53
CA MET A 340 -4.20 -4.69 35.97
C MET A 340 -2.86 -5.08 36.60
N GLN A 341 -2.23 -6.14 36.08
CA GLN A 341 -0.94 -6.65 36.56
C GLN A 341 0.26 -5.83 36.06
N LEU A 342 0.05 -4.91 35.11
CA LEU A 342 1.14 -4.09 34.59
C LEU A 342 1.63 -3.06 35.60
N LYS A 343 2.95 -2.94 35.67
CA LYS A 343 3.63 -1.79 36.25
C LYS A 343 3.85 -0.75 35.15
N ILE A 344 2.99 0.27 35.10
CA ILE A 344 3.03 1.32 34.06
C ILE A 344 4.20 2.26 34.31
N ASP A 345 4.37 2.66 35.57
CA ASP A 345 5.50 3.42 36.06
C ASP A 345 5.95 2.93 37.44
N GLU A 346 7.00 3.53 38.01
CA GLU A 346 7.50 3.20 39.34
C GLU A 346 6.39 3.20 40.40
N GLU A 347 5.49 4.17 40.30
CA GLU A 347 4.42 4.45 41.27
C GLU A 347 3.00 4.20 40.74
N VAL A 348 2.86 3.88 39.44
CA VAL A 348 1.56 3.70 38.78
C VAL A 348 1.39 2.29 38.25
N THR A 349 0.36 1.60 38.75
CA THR A 349 -0.06 0.28 38.30
C THR A 349 -1.23 0.35 37.32
N GLY A 350 -1.42 -0.71 36.53
CA GLY A 350 -2.59 -0.86 35.67
C GLY A 350 -3.90 -0.78 36.45
N ARG A 351 -3.98 -1.38 37.64
CA ARG A 351 -5.16 -1.31 38.52
C ARG A 351 -5.53 0.15 38.87
N GLN A 352 -4.55 0.96 39.29
CA GLN A 352 -4.78 2.37 39.59
C GLN A 352 -5.25 3.14 38.36
N MET A 353 -4.62 2.92 37.20
CA MET A 353 -5.04 3.60 35.97
C MET A 353 -6.48 3.24 35.56
N LEU A 354 -6.90 1.98 35.73
CA LEU A 354 -8.28 1.58 35.45
C LEU A 354 -9.27 2.22 36.42
N GLN A 355 -8.90 2.36 37.70
CA GLN A 355 -9.72 3.05 38.70
C GLN A 355 -9.95 4.52 38.31
N GLU A 356 -8.88 5.24 38.00
CA GLU A 356 -8.99 6.64 37.54
C GLU A 356 -9.80 6.78 36.25
N LEU A 357 -9.67 5.81 35.34
CA LEU A 357 -10.46 5.77 34.12
C LEU A 357 -11.96 5.56 34.39
N MET A 358 -12.32 4.79 35.42
CA MET A 358 -13.71 4.64 35.87
C MET A 358 -14.26 5.98 36.36
N ASP A 359 -13.50 6.68 37.22
CA ASP A 359 -13.93 7.93 37.84
C ASP A 359 -14.06 9.06 36.79
N ALA A 360 -13.25 9.02 35.74
CA ALA A 360 -13.30 9.99 34.63
C ALA A 360 -14.15 9.53 33.44
N TYR A 361 -14.89 8.42 33.52
CA TYR A 361 -15.70 7.93 32.41
C TYR A 361 -16.92 8.83 32.17
N PRO A 362 -17.29 9.15 30.90
CA PRO A 362 -16.66 8.79 29.63
C PRO A 362 -15.63 9.82 29.13
N ALA A 363 -15.32 10.85 29.91
CA ALA A 363 -14.46 11.96 29.51
C ALA A 363 -13.00 11.56 29.27
N GLY A 364 -12.56 10.45 29.88
CA GLY A 364 -11.19 9.94 29.84
C GLY A 364 -10.24 10.77 30.72
N ILE A 365 -9.15 10.14 31.14
CA ILE A 365 -8.14 10.77 32.00
C ILE A 365 -7.09 11.48 31.16
N ARG A 366 -6.49 12.56 31.71
CA ARG A 366 -5.33 13.20 31.10
C ARG A 366 -4.12 12.25 31.16
N ASN A 367 -2.99 12.65 30.60
CA ASN A 367 -1.72 11.94 30.72
C ASN A 367 -1.09 12.02 32.12
N VAL A 368 -1.90 12.20 33.16
CA VAL A 368 -1.51 12.28 34.57
C VAL A 368 -2.50 11.45 35.37
N VAL A 369 -1.99 10.57 36.22
CA VAL A 369 -2.75 9.70 37.14
C VAL A 369 -2.16 9.88 38.52
N ASN A 370 -2.98 10.21 39.52
CA ASN A 370 -2.54 10.42 40.90
C ASN A 370 -1.38 11.42 41.06
N GLY A 371 -1.33 12.45 40.21
CA GLY A 371 -0.24 13.44 40.18
C GLY A 371 1.01 13.00 39.42
N PHE A 372 1.10 11.74 38.97
CA PHE A 372 2.21 11.21 38.17
C PHE A 372 1.94 11.30 36.67
N GLY A 373 2.88 11.88 35.93
CA GLY A 373 2.80 11.93 34.48
C GLY A 373 3.04 10.56 33.84
N ILE A 374 2.04 10.03 33.12
CA ILE A 374 2.20 8.82 32.32
C ILE A 374 2.62 9.21 30.90
N LEU A 375 3.78 8.74 30.46
CA LEU A 375 4.23 8.91 29.09
C LEU A 375 3.42 8.00 28.15
N PRO A 376 2.59 8.55 27.22
CA PRO A 376 1.73 7.73 26.36
C PRO A 376 2.51 6.73 25.50
N LYS A 377 3.72 7.11 25.04
CA LYS A 377 4.61 6.23 24.26
C LYS A 377 5.08 5.03 25.09
N LYS A 378 5.39 5.22 26.39
CA LYS A 378 5.80 4.14 27.31
C LYS A 378 4.66 3.15 27.53
N LEU A 379 3.46 3.66 27.85
CA LEU A 379 2.29 2.80 28.03
C LEU A 379 1.92 2.06 26.74
N ALA A 380 1.95 2.74 25.59
CA ALA A 380 1.72 2.12 24.29
C ALA A 380 2.68 0.95 24.03
N ALA A 381 3.96 1.10 24.36
CA ALA A 381 4.95 0.04 24.24
C ALA A 381 4.63 -1.16 25.16
N LEU A 382 4.28 -0.90 26.42
CA LEU A 382 3.87 -1.94 27.37
C LEU A 382 2.64 -2.72 26.86
N ILE A 383 1.58 -2.01 26.47
CA ILE A 383 0.34 -2.61 25.93
C ILE A 383 0.64 -3.49 24.71
N ARG A 384 1.55 -3.04 23.84
CA ARG A 384 1.95 -3.80 22.65
C ARG A 384 2.74 -5.06 23.01
N ASN A 385 3.70 -4.95 23.93
CA ASN A 385 4.57 -6.05 24.31
C ASN A 385 3.81 -7.15 25.08
N GLU A 386 2.89 -6.74 25.95
CA GLU A 386 2.11 -7.62 26.83
C GLU A 386 0.76 -8.04 26.19
N SER A 387 0.47 -7.52 24.99
CA SER A 387 -0.75 -7.81 24.23
C SER A 387 -2.04 -7.61 25.04
N CYS A 388 -2.10 -6.55 25.85
CA CYS A 388 -3.22 -6.25 26.77
C CYS A 388 -3.85 -4.89 26.43
N HIS A 389 -4.81 -4.90 25.50
CA HIS A 389 -5.34 -3.68 24.88
C HIS A 389 -6.58 -3.12 25.61
N ALA A 390 -6.60 -3.19 26.94
CA ALA A 390 -7.71 -2.69 27.75
C ALA A 390 -7.89 -1.16 27.69
N VAL A 391 -6.80 -0.44 27.44
CA VAL A 391 -6.74 1.03 27.44
C VAL A 391 -6.04 1.51 26.17
N TYR A 392 -6.34 2.73 25.71
CA TYR A 392 -5.55 3.40 24.69
C TYR A 392 -5.46 4.91 24.96
N PHE A 393 -4.42 5.56 24.42
CA PHE A 393 -4.32 7.00 24.41
C PHE A 393 -4.82 7.57 23.09
N HIS A 394 -5.67 8.60 23.16
CA HIS A 394 -6.17 9.33 22.01
C HIS A 394 -5.29 10.58 21.78
N PRO A 395 -4.51 10.65 20.69
CA PRO A 395 -3.52 11.73 20.49
C PRO A 395 -4.16 13.11 20.35
N ILE A 396 -5.29 13.22 19.63
CA ILE A 396 -6.02 14.48 19.45
C ILE A 396 -6.64 14.97 20.76
N LYS A 397 -7.37 14.11 21.48
CA LYS A 397 -7.99 14.47 22.76
C LYS A 397 -7.00 14.59 23.91
N LYS A 398 -5.76 14.09 23.72
CA LYS A 398 -4.68 14.01 24.72
C LYS A 398 -5.12 13.34 26.03
N ARG A 399 -5.88 12.24 25.90
CA ARG A 399 -6.49 11.52 27.03
C ARG A 399 -6.45 10.02 26.82
N PHE A 400 -6.42 9.27 27.92
CA PHE A 400 -6.63 7.82 27.90
C PHE A 400 -8.11 7.47 28.00
N PHE A 401 -8.47 6.36 27.38
CA PHE A 401 -9.83 5.81 27.36
C PHE A 401 -9.78 4.29 27.51
N PHE A 402 -10.86 3.70 28.03
CA PHE A 402 -11.11 2.27 27.84
C PHE A 402 -11.17 1.95 26.36
N ALA A 403 -10.67 0.76 26.00
CA ALA A 403 -10.75 0.30 24.63
C ALA A 403 -12.21 0.17 24.19
N SER A 404 -13.07 -0.53 24.93
CA SER A 404 -14.51 -0.57 24.62
C SER A 404 -15.36 -0.55 25.88
N LYS A 405 -16.69 -0.48 25.71
CA LYS A 405 -17.66 -0.65 26.79
C LYS A 405 -17.45 -1.97 27.54
N LEU A 406 -17.21 -3.07 26.82
CA LEU A 406 -16.90 -4.38 27.43
C LEU A 406 -15.64 -4.33 28.31
N HIS A 407 -14.62 -3.57 27.94
CA HIS A 407 -13.42 -3.40 28.79
C HIS A 407 -13.71 -2.56 30.03
N LYS A 408 -14.61 -1.57 29.94
CA LYS A 408 -15.10 -0.83 31.11
C LYS A 408 -15.86 -1.75 32.06
N GLU A 409 -16.79 -2.56 31.54
CA GLU A 409 -17.60 -3.50 32.32
C GLU A 409 -16.71 -4.58 32.97
N ALA A 410 -15.74 -5.11 32.22
CA ALA A 410 -14.73 -6.02 32.73
C ALA A 410 -13.88 -5.37 33.84
N ALA A 411 -13.44 -4.12 33.66
CA ALA A 411 -12.68 -3.39 34.69
C ALA A 411 -13.49 -3.18 35.96
N GLU A 412 -14.75 -2.77 35.84
CA GLU A 412 -15.68 -2.63 36.97
C GLU A 412 -15.83 -3.94 37.75
N ALA A 413 -16.04 -5.05 37.05
CA ALA A 413 -16.18 -6.37 37.67
C ALA A 413 -14.90 -6.85 38.36
N GLN A 414 -13.71 -6.54 37.83
CA GLN A 414 -12.43 -6.93 38.44
C GLN A 414 -12.03 -5.99 39.59
N LEU A 415 -12.34 -4.70 39.50
CA LEU A 415 -12.04 -3.72 40.55
C LEU A 415 -12.92 -3.92 41.79
N ALA A 416 -14.14 -4.42 41.62
CA ALA A 416 -15.05 -4.78 42.69
C ALA A 416 -14.63 -6.04 43.48
N LYS A 417 -13.66 -6.81 42.98
CA LYS A 417 -13.12 -7.97 43.71
C LYS A 417 -12.21 -7.47 44.84
N PRO A 418 -12.42 -7.97 46.07
CA PRO A 418 -11.64 -7.57 47.24
C PRO A 418 -10.14 -7.85 47.07
#